data_AF-A0A335GXD9-F1
#
_entry.id   AF-A0A335GXD9-F1
#
_cell.length_a   1.000
_cell.length_b   1.000
_cell.length_c   1.000
_cell.angle_alpha   90.00
_cell.angle_beta   90.00
_cell.angle_gamma   90.00
#
_symmetry.space_group_name_H-M   'P 1'
#
loop_
_entity.id
_entity.type
_entity.pdbx_description
1 polymer ?
#
loop_
_entity_poly.entity_id
_entity_poly.type
_entity_poly.pdbx_seq_one_letter_code
_entity_poly.pdbx_strand_id
1 'polypeptide(L)' 'MLTRRGHTEGTIDLARLAGLKPAGVLCELTNPDGTMASGIQVLAYAQTHHLTVITIEELVQYRQQHGI' A
#
# COMPACT_ATOMS: atom_id res chain seq x y z
N MET A 1 -2.84 10.52 4.02
CA MET A 1 -1.92 10.95 2.96
C MET A 1 -2.46 12.21 2.32
N LEU A 2 -2.53 13.30 3.09
CA LEU A 2 -3.07 14.56 2.59
C LEU A 2 -1.96 15.55 2.23
N THR A 3 -0.74 15.35 2.75
CA THR A 3 0.44 16.16 2.48
C THR A 3 1.32 15.57 1.37
N ARG A 4 1.66 14.27 1.46
CA ARG A 4 2.42 13.53 0.44
C ARG A 4 1.77 12.17 0.15
N ARG A 5 1.72 11.83 -1.14
CA ARG A 5 1.13 10.58 -1.67
C ARG A 5 2.24 9.59 -2.04
N GLY A 6 2.90 8.96 -1.07
CA GLY A 6 3.92 7.93 -1.31
C GLY A 6 3.89 6.76 -0.32
N HIS A 7 4.49 5.61 -0.67
CA HIS A 7 4.37 4.38 0.12
C HIS A 7 4.78 4.52 1.59
N THR A 8 5.73 5.42 1.90
CA THR A 8 6.11 5.74 3.29
C THR A 8 4.92 6.25 4.10
N GLU A 9 4.19 7.27 3.62
CA GLU A 9 3.05 7.81 4.35
C GLU A 9 1.88 6.82 4.38
N GLY A 10 1.67 6.06 3.30
CA GLY A 10 0.63 5.05 3.22
C GLY A 10 0.82 3.92 4.24
N THR A 11 2.06 3.48 4.42
CA THR A 11 2.42 2.47 5.42
C THR A 11 2.05 2.91 6.83
N ILE A 12 2.42 4.15 7.19
CA ILE A 12 2.11 4.70 8.52
C ILE A 12 0.61 4.91 8.70
N ASP A 13 -0.09 5.36 7.66
CA ASP A 13 -1.53 5.57 7.70
C ASP A 13 -2.31 4.27 7.89
N LEU A 14 -1.95 3.21 7.17
CA LEU A 14 -2.59 1.89 7.35
C LEU A 14 -2.41 1.38 8.78
N ALA A 15 -1.20 1.52 9.34
CA ALA A 15 -0.95 1.13 10.73
C ALA A 15 -1.84 1.92 11.71
N ARG A 16 -2.03 3.23 11.48
CA ARG A 16 -2.93 4.06 12.29
C ARG A 16 -4.40 3.65 12.14
N LEU A 17 -4.87 3.43 10.92
CA LEU A 17 -6.25 3.02 10.65
C LEU A 17 -6.57 1.66 11.29
N ALA A 18 -5.57 0.78 11.39
CA ALA A 18 -5.69 -0.51 12.08
C ALA A 18 -5.60 -0.39 13.62
N GLY A 19 -5.42 0.79 14.19
CA GLY A 19 -5.23 0.99 15.63
C GLY A 19 -3.88 0.49 16.17
N LEU A 20 -2.88 0.33 15.30
CA LEU A 20 -1.55 -0.17 15.64
C LEU A 20 -0.56 0.97 15.88
N LYS A 21 0.64 0.61 16.35
CA LYS A 21 1.77 1.55 16.42
C LYS A 21 2.04 2.13 15.03
N PRO A 22 2.27 3.45 14.87
CA PRO A 22 2.52 4.10 13.58
C PRO A 22 3.93 3.78 13.06
N ALA A 23 4.15 2.52 12.69
CA ALA A 23 5.39 1.98 12.16
C ALA A 23 5.06 0.79 11.26
N GLY A 24 5.82 0.63 10.18
CA GLY A 24 5.69 -0.51 9.27
C GLY A 24 6.94 -0.67 8.42
N VAL A 25 7.07 -1.85 7.81
CA VAL A 25 8.13 -2.17 6.86
C VAL A 25 7.52 -2.17 5.47
N LEU A 26 8.27 -1.65 4.50
CA LEU A 26 7.92 -1.70 3.09
C LEU A 26 9.12 -2.17 2.27
N CYS A 27 8.83 -2.79 1.13
CA CYS A 27 9.81 -3.22 0.14
C CYS A 27 9.11 -3.23 -1.21
N GLU A 28 9.79 -2.77 -2.26
CA GLU A 28 9.29 -2.83 -3.62
C GLU A 28 9.31 -4.27 -4.15
N LEU A 29 8.27 -4.65 -4.89
CA LEU A 29 8.18 -5.97 -5.50
C LEU A 29 8.96 -5.99 -6.82
N THR A 30 9.88 -6.94 -6.95
CA THR A 30 10.67 -7.19 -8.16
C THR A 30 10.34 -8.55 -8.77
N ASN A 31 10.42 -8.64 -10.09
CA ASN A 31 10.32 -9.88 -10.83
C ASN A 31 11.64 -10.66 -10.73
N PRO A 32 11.64 -11.98 -11.01
CA PRO A 32 12.87 -12.80 -10.98
C PRO A 32 13.97 -12.34 -11.94
N ASP A 33 13.62 -11.62 -13.01
CA ASP A 33 14.57 -11.04 -13.96
C ASP A 33 15.17 -9.69 -13.51
N GLY A 34 14.81 -9.22 -12.32
CA GLY A 34 15.28 -7.96 -11.73
C GLY A 34 14.47 -6.73 -12.16
N THR A 35 13.48 -6.86 -13.04
CA THR A 35 12.58 -5.75 -13.37
C THR A 35 11.58 -5.48 -12.23
N MET A 36 10.99 -4.28 -12.21
CA MET A 36 9.95 -3.96 -11.23
C MET A 36 8.63 -4.65 -11.58
N ALA A 37 7.98 -5.28 -10.60
CA ALA A 37 6.65 -5.85 -10.81
C ALA A 37 5.60 -4.73 -10.97
N SER A 38 4.69 -4.88 -11.94
CA SER A 38 3.65 -3.87 -12.19
C SER A 38 2.31 -4.48 -12.61
N GLY A 39 1.22 -3.76 -12.31
CA GLY A 39 -0.14 -4.10 -12.76
C GLY A 39 -0.53 -5.56 -12.48
N ILE A 40 -0.73 -6.33 -13.56
CA ILE A 40 -1.14 -7.75 -13.49
C ILE A 40 -0.13 -8.61 -12.71
N GLN A 41 1.17 -8.30 -12.75
CA GLN A 41 2.18 -9.05 -12.00
C GLN A 41 1.99 -8.91 -10.49
N VAL A 42 1.69 -7.69 -10.01
CA VAL A 42 1.39 -7.43 -8.59
C VAL A 42 0.10 -8.14 -8.19
N LEU A 43 -0.94 -8.10 -9.03
CA LEU A 43 -2.21 -8.78 -8.77
C LEU A 43 -2.03 -10.30 -8.68
N ALA A 44 -1.26 -10.90 -9.59
CA ALA A 44 -0.96 -12.33 -9.59
C ALA A 44 -0.16 -12.74 -8.34
N TYR A 45 0.85 -11.96 -7.96
CA TYR A 45 1.62 -12.17 -6.74
C TYR A 45 0.73 -12.11 -5.51
N ALA A 46 -0.11 -11.07 -5.41
CA ALA A 46 -1.02 -10.90 -4.29
C ALA A 46 -2.05 -12.03 -4.19
N GLN A 47 -2.61 -12.49 -5.31
CA GLN A 47 -3.52 -13.64 -5.33
C GLN A 47 -2.84 -14.92 -4.83
N THR A 48 -1.61 -15.18 -5.29
CA THR A 48 -0.83 -16.37 -4.93
C THR A 48 -0.49 -16.39 -3.43
N HIS A 49 -0.20 -15.22 -2.86
CA HIS A 49 0.20 -15.07 -1.46
C HIS A 49 -0.92 -14.61 -0.52
N HIS A 50 -2.17 -14.56 -1.00
CA HIS A 50 -3.33 -14.12 -0.24
C HIS A 50 -3.18 -12.73 0.39
N LEU A 51 -2.60 -11.79 -0.35
CA LEU A 51 -2.38 -10.41 0.08
C LEU A 51 -3.48 -9.49 -0.46
N THR A 52 -3.89 -8.52 0.36
CA THR A 52 -4.78 -7.44 -0.08
C THR A 52 -3.99 -6.43 -0.90
N VAL A 53 -4.51 -6.07 -2.07
CA VAL A 53 -3.97 -4.99 -2.90
C VAL A 53 -4.85 -3.77 -2.73
N ILE A 54 -4.21 -2.63 -2.45
CA ILE A 54 -4.84 -1.32 -2.46
C ILE A 54 -3.90 -0.32 -3.14
N THR A 55 -4.45 0.80 -3.55
CA THR A 55 -3.71 1.92 -4.13
C THR A 55 -3.63 3.08 -3.14
N ILE A 56 -2.65 3.96 -3.35
CA ILE A 56 -2.57 5.21 -2.59
C ILE A 56 -3.81 6.07 -2.80
N GLU A 57 -4.38 6.07 -4.00
CA GLU A 57 -5.57 6.86 -4.29
C GLU A 57 -6.80 6.36 -3.51
N GLU A 58 -7.01 5.04 -3.43
CA GLU A 58 -8.08 4.46 -2.61
C GLU A 58 -7.92 4.83 -1.13
N LEU A 59 -6.69 4.79 -0.60
CA LEU A 59 -6.43 5.19 0.79
C LEU A 59 -6.70 6.69 1.02
N VAL A 60 -6.35 7.55 0.05
CA VAL A 60 -6.67 8.99 0.11
C VAL A 60 -8.18 9.21 0.10
N GLN A 61 -8.89 8.56 -0.81
CA GLN A 61 -10.35 8.65 -0.92
C GLN A 61 -11.03 8.16 0.36
N TYR A 62 -10.61 7.02 0.89
CA TYR A 62 -11.12 6.47 2.14
C TYR A 62 -10.96 7.47 3.30
N ARG A 63 -9.76 8.05 3.43
CA ARG A 63 -9.45 9.05 4.44
C ARG A 63 -10.30 10.32 4.31
N GLN A 64 -10.47 10.82 3.08
CA GLN A 64 -11.31 11.99 2.81
C GLN A 64 -12.78 11.73 3.14
N GLN A 65 -13.33 10.57 2.76
CA GLN A 65 -14.72 10.20 3.03
C GLN A 65 -15.03 10.09 4.52
N HIS A 66 -14.05 9.71 5.34
CA HIS A 66 -14.21 9.56 6.79
C HIS A 66 -13.70 10.77 7.59
N GLY A 67 -13.23 11.82 6.92
CA GLY A 67 -12.74 13.04 7.56
C GLY A 67 -11.48 12.84 8.41
N ILE A 68 -10.63 11.87 8.06
CA ILE A 68 -9.43 11.47 8.81
C ILE A 68 -8.13 11.75 8.08
#